data_AF-A0A349BNG8-F1
#
_entry.id   AF-A0A349BNG8-F1
#
_cell.length_a   1.000
_cell.length_b   1.000
_cell.length_c   1.000
_cell.angle_alpha   90.00
_cell.angle_beta   90.00
_cell.angle_gamma   90.00
#
_symmetry.space_group_name_H-M   'P 1'
#
loop_
_entity.id
_entity.type
_entity.pdbx_description
1 polymer ?
#
loop_
_entity_poly.entity_id
_entity_poly.type
_entity_poly.pdbx_seq_one_letter_code
_entity_poly.pdbx_strand_id
1 'polypeptide(L)' 'MTGADAIEIDISELKEGMILASDIKTRRGLLLIANGEVMQTSHLAKIKNFQRIDPVVTKILVRSH' A
#
# COMPACT_ATOMS: atom_id res chain seq x y z
N MET A 1 13.32 17.43 -1.91
CA MET A 1 13.49 16.50 -0.77
C MET A 1 13.53 15.09 -1.32
N THR A 2 14.64 14.42 -1.07
CA THR A 2 15.19 13.23 -1.74
C THR A 2 14.28 12.01 -1.66
N GLY A 3 13.86 11.50 -2.82
CA GLY A 3 13.12 10.25 -2.98
C GLY A 3 14.05 9.06 -3.20
N ALA A 4 14.86 8.69 -2.19
CA ALA A 4 15.91 7.68 -2.37
C ALA A 4 15.70 6.35 -1.62
N ASP A 5 14.79 6.25 -0.63
CA ASP A 5 14.66 5.02 0.18
C ASP A 5 13.27 4.37 0.08
N ALA A 6 12.68 4.36 -1.12
CA ALA A 6 11.46 3.62 -1.37
C ALA A 6 11.78 2.35 -2.17
N ILE A 7 11.34 1.20 -1.67
CA ILE A 7 11.42 -0.07 -2.40
C ILE A 7 10.05 -0.39 -2.99
N GLU A 8 10.05 -0.88 -4.22
CA GLU A 8 8.85 -1.43 -4.86
C GLU A 8 8.69 -2.88 -4.42
N ILE A 9 7.52 -3.21 -3.86
CA ILE A 9 7.15 -4.57 -3.46
C ILE A 9 5.80 -4.96 -4.05
N ASP A 10 5.51 -6.26 -4.10
CA ASP A 10 4.16 -6.72 -4.40
C ASP A 10 3.24 -6.50 -3.19
N ILE A 11 1.96 -6.23 -3.45
CA ILE A 11 0.93 -6.04 -2.42
C ILE A 11 0.79 -7.24 -1.47
N SER A 12 1.13 -8.45 -1.93
CA SER A 12 1.14 -9.65 -1.10
C SER A 12 2.29 -9.69 -0.10
N GLU A 13 3.34 -8.89 -0.31
CA GLU A 13 4.49 -8.76 0.59
C GLU A 13 4.30 -7.68 1.66
N LEU A 14 3.19 -6.91 1.56
CA LEU A 14 2.86 -5.84 2.48
C LEU A 14 2.58 -6.40 3.89
N LYS A 15 3.31 -5.90 4.87
CA LYS A 15 3.22 -6.33 6.28
C LYS A 15 2.89 -5.16 7.19
N GLU A 16 2.31 -5.49 8.34
CA GLU A 16 2.12 -4.53 9.43
C GLU A 16 3.47 -3.89 9.81
N GLY A 17 3.44 -2.59 10.12
CA GLY A 17 4.61 -1.78 10.45
C GLY A 17 5.32 -1.14 9.26
N MET A 18 5.04 -1.55 8.01
CA MET A 18 5.63 -0.90 6.83
C MET A 18 5.07 0.52 6.63
N ILE A 19 5.90 1.46 6.21
CA ILE A 19 5.48 2.84 5.93
C ILE A 19 5.26 3.00 4.43
N LEU A 20 4.06 3.45 4.02
CA LEU A 20 3.76 3.67 2.62
C LEU A 20 4.53 4.88 2.07
N ALA A 21 5.21 4.68 0.93
CA ALA A 21 5.83 5.76 0.16
C ALA A 21 4.90 6.28 -0.95
N SER A 22 3.81 5.58 -1.25
CA SER A 22 2.77 5.97 -2.21
C SER A 22 1.37 5.64 -1.71
N ASP A 23 0.35 6.33 -2.23
CA ASP A 23 -1.04 5.96 -2.01
C ASP A 23 -1.33 4.54 -2.53
N ILE A 24 -2.19 3.81 -1.81
CA ILE A 24 -2.80 2.58 -2.32
C ILE A 24 -4.19 2.93 -2.85
N LYS A 25 -4.42 2.65 -4.14
CA LYS A 25 -5.69 2.92 -4.83
C LYS A 25 -6.24 1.62 -5.44
N THR A 26 -7.56 1.55 -5.65
CA THR A 26 -8.10 0.50 -6.53
C THR A 26 -7.77 0.82 -7.99
N ARG A 27 -7.96 -0.15 -8.89
CA ARG A 27 -7.76 0.06 -10.33
C ARG A 27 -8.65 1.16 -10.90
N ARG A 28 -9.80 1.42 -10.28
CA ARG A 28 -10.72 2.52 -10.65
C ARG A 28 -10.35 3.87 -10.02
N GLY A 29 -9.25 3.94 -9.27
CA GLY A 29 -8.74 5.17 -8.67
C GLY A 29 -9.30 5.49 -7.28
N LEU A 30 -10.05 4.59 -6.65
CA LEU A 30 -10.53 4.79 -5.29
C LEU A 30 -9.36 4.72 -4.30
N LEU A 31 -9.13 5.78 -3.52
CA LEU A 31 -8.12 5.79 -2.48
C LEU A 31 -8.49 4.85 -1.33
N LEU A 32 -7.61 3.89 -1.03
CA LEU A 32 -7.77 2.98 0.10
C LEU A 32 -6.96 3.44 1.31
N ILE A 33 -5.69 3.80 1.10
CA ILE A 33 -4.74 4.20 2.14
C ILE A 33 -3.82 5.27 1.56
N ALA A 34 -3.58 6.35 2.32
CA ALA A 34 -2.75 7.46 1.90
C ALA A 34 -1.25 7.15 2.08
N ASN A 35 -0.40 7.86 1.33
CA ASN A 35 1.03 7.83 1.59
C ASN A 35 1.39 8.27 3.03
N GLY A 36 2.54 7.82 3.53
CA GLY A 36 3.03 8.15 4.87
C GLY A 36 2.38 7.36 6.01
N GLU A 37 1.27 6.67 5.75
CA GLU A 37 0.62 5.79 6.72
C GLU A 37 1.49 4.58 7.08
N VAL A 38 1.44 4.21 8.36
CA VAL A 38 1.99 2.94 8.84
C VAL A 38 0.95 1.85 8.59
N MET A 39 1.37 0.77 7.95
CA MET A 39 0.51 -0.37 7.68
C MET A 39 0.06 -1.03 8.97
N GLN A 40 -1.25 -1.12 9.15
CA GLN A 40 -1.90 -1.77 10.28
C GLN A 40 -2.64 -3.02 9.83
N THR A 41 -2.92 -3.93 10.74
CA THR A 41 -3.76 -5.11 10.46
C THR A 41 -5.13 -4.74 9.84
N SER A 42 -5.74 -3.63 10.26
CA SER A 42 -6.99 -3.10 9.69
C SER A 42 -6.85 -2.69 8.22
N HIS A 43 -5.71 -2.09 7.85
CA HIS A 43 -5.37 -1.72 6.48
C HIS A 43 -5.21 -2.95 5.58
N LEU A 44 -4.52 -4.00 6.06
CA LEU A 44 -4.36 -5.26 5.33
C LEU A 44 -5.70 -5.95 5.08
N ALA A 45 -6.59 -5.98 6.08
CA ALA A 45 -7.93 -6.51 5.93
C ALA A 45 -8.76 -5.73 4.89
N LYS A 46 -8.67 -4.39 4.90
CA LYS A 46 -9.31 -3.52 3.91
C LYS A 46 -8.84 -3.85 2.50
N ILE A 47 -7.52 -3.92 2.26
CA ILE A 47 -6.95 -4.28 0.96
C ILE A 47 -7.48 -5.63 0.47
N LYS A 48 -7.46 -6.67 1.33
CA LYS A 48 -7.93 -8.01 1.00
C LYS A 48 -9.42 -8.04 0.62
N ASN A 49 -10.24 -7.23 1.29
CA ASN A 49 -11.65 -7.11 0.96
C ASN A 49 -11.86 -6.44 -0.41
N PHE A 50 -11.12 -5.37 -0.70
CA PHE A 50 -11.21 -4.69 -1.99
C PHE A 50 -10.69 -5.54 -3.15
N GLN A 51 -9.63 -6.32 -2.97
CA GLN A 51 -9.12 -7.24 -4.01
C GLN A 51 -10.19 -8.19 -4.58
N ARG A 52 -11.22 -8.55 -3.78
CA ARG A 52 -12.33 -9.42 -4.22
C ARG A 52 -13.36 -8.72 -5.10
N ILE A 53 -13.47 -7.39 -4.99
CA ILE A 53 -14.54 -6.58 -5.60
C ILE A 53 -13.99 -5.71 -6.73
N ASP A 54 -12.89 -4.98 -6.46
CA ASP A 54 -12.18 -4.12 -7.39
C ASP A 54 -10.67 -4.29 -7.17
N PRO A 55 -9.96 -4.94 -8.11
CA PRO A 55 -8.54 -5.23 -7.97
C PRO A 55 -7.72 -3.99 -7.57
N VAL A 56 -6.89 -4.15 -6.54
CA VAL A 56 -5.97 -3.12 -6.05
C VAL A 56 -4.70 -3.12 -6.91
N VAL A 57 -4.02 -1.98 -7.05
CA VAL A 57 -2.71 -1.94 -7.72
C VAL A 57 -1.75 -2.93 -7.04
N THR A 58 -1.06 -3.73 -7.84
CA THR A 58 -0.23 -4.84 -7.32
C THR A 58 1.15 -4.40 -6.87
N LYS A 59 1.68 -3.31 -7.43
CA LYS A 59 2.99 -2.75 -7.07
C LYS A 59 2.82 -1.54 -6.17
N ILE A 60 3.53 -1.53 -5.04
CA ILE A 60 3.44 -0.49 -4.02
C ILE A 60 4.84 -0.06 -3.60
N LEU A 61 5.01 1.24 -3.36
CA LEU A 61 6.23 1.78 -2.80
C LEU A 61 6.12 1.83 -1.28
N VAL A 62 7.11 1.29 -0.58
CA VAL A 62 7.26 1.39 0.88
C VAL A 62 8.60 1.98 1.24
N ARG A 63 8.68 2.74 2.34
CA ARG A 63 9.94 3.28 2.84
C ARG A 63 10.74 2.18 3.54
N SER A 64 12.02 2.05 3.19
CA SER A 64 12.96 1.30 4.03
C SER A 64 13.15 2.06 5.34
N HIS A 65 13.15 1.32 6.44
CA HIS A 65 13.50 1.86 7.75
C HIS A 65 15.01 1.95 7.93
#